data_AF-A0A0Q4LHK8-F1
#
_entry.id   AF-A0A0Q4LHK8-F1
#
_cell.length_a   1.000
_cell.length_b   1.000
_cell.length_c   1.000
_cell.angle_alpha   90.00
_cell.angle_beta   90.00
_cell.angle_gamma   90.00
#
_symmetry.space_group_name_H-M   'P 1'
#
loop_
_entity.id
_entity.type
_entity.pdbx_description
1 polymer ?
#
loop_
_entity_poly.entity_id
_entity_poly.type
_entity_poly.pdbx_seq_one_letter_code
_entity_poly.pdbx_strand_id
1 'polypeptide(L)'
;MRSLKTAWCSIFENKYSTSPKSITLFDALSTSRQTDILNEIRQCEYKCSRQQYLKGKLLAITPCSQQIGGRGERFHQSHSGYLAFDVDGLGERLDNIFKRIIAIPYVAYCGKSASGNGLWGLIPIEFVESHKEHFDAMVQYFYNWDISLDTAPRNVASYRFLSFDPDAFFDDEAVLFKERLFLETVVSRPLTGQLSSSMNGNIWQDFNRQADPDIINTIPLNAGWKCHSHKGPRIRYTRPGKEIRNGLSAEYHTILRTFFVFSSEAPAAQFFINKKGGSPCDILIHYAAYGDRKRAYQILKLLIKQ
;
A
#
# COMPACT_ATOMS: atom_id res chain seq x y z
N MET A 1 24.55 13.55 -0.36
CA MET A 1 23.89 13.14 0.89
C MET A 1 22.53 13.84 0.94
N ARG A 2 21.43 13.12 1.21
CA ARG A 2 20.11 13.75 1.41
C ARG A 2 20.01 14.12 2.90
N SER A 3 19.57 15.33 3.23
CA SER A 3 19.30 15.74 4.62
C SER A 3 17.85 16.17 4.78
N LEU A 4 17.25 15.81 5.92
CA LEU A 4 15.90 16.21 6.32
C LEU A 4 15.77 17.75 6.41
N LYS A 5 16.87 18.46 6.68
CA LYS A 5 16.94 19.93 6.76
C LYS A 5 16.76 20.62 5.42
N THR A 6 17.03 19.92 4.32
CA THR A 6 16.91 20.44 2.95
C THR A 6 15.79 19.77 2.15
N ALA A 7 15.13 18.77 2.73
CA ALA A 7 14.07 18.02 2.08
C ALA A 7 12.71 18.67 2.33
N TRP A 8 12.08 19.16 1.26
CA TRP A 8 10.82 19.89 1.34
C TRP A 8 9.62 18.98 1.18
N CYS A 9 8.57 19.27 1.94
CA CYS A 9 7.25 18.66 1.81
C CYS A 9 6.15 19.72 2.00
N SER A 10 4.90 19.32 1.82
CA SER A 10 3.76 20.18 2.13
C SER A 10 3.16 19.89 3.49
N ILE A 11 2.79 20.95 4.21
CA ILE A 11 2.04 20.95 5.46
C ILE A 11 0.66 21.58 5.27
N PHE A 12 -0.32 21.06 6.01
CA PHE A 12 -1.73 21.41 5.94
C PHE A 12 -2.27 21.68 7.35
N GLU A 13 -3.19 22.64 7.46
CA GLU A 13 -3.77 23.08 8.74
C GLU A 13 -4.47 21.94 9.50
N ASN A 14 -5.19 21.07 8.79
CA ASN A 14 -5.94 19.95 9.34
C ASN A 14 -6.39 18.98 8.23
N LYS A 15 -7.21 17.98 8.57
CA LYS A 15 -7.69 16.97 7.60
C LYS A 15 -8.55 17.51 6.45
N TYR A 16 -9.17 18.67 6.64
CA TYR A 16 -10.03 19.30 5.63
C TYR A 16 -9.28 20.28 4.73
N SER A 17 -8.13 20.78 5.18
CA SER A 17 -7.34 21.72 4.39
C SER A 17 -6.84 21.07 3.09
N THR A 18 -7.05 21.79 1.99
CA THR A 18 -6.50 21.49 0.67
C THR A 18 -5.41 22.48 0.25
N SER A 19 -5.15 23.51 1.06
CA SER A 19 -4.17 24.54 0.76
C SER A 19 -2.81 24.17 1.35
N PRO A 20 -1.82 23.77 0.52
CA PRO A 20 -0.50 23.38 1.00
C PRO A 20 0.33 24.60 1.36
N LYS A 21 1.10 24.50 2.45
CA LYS A 21 2.26 25.36 2.74
C LYS A 21 3.53 24.52 2.64
N SER A 22 4.65 25.13 2.27
CA SER A 22 5.94 24.42 2.23
C SER A 22 6.60 24.41 3.60
N ILE A 23 7.23 23.29 3.96
CA ILE A 23 8.07 23.14 5.16
C ILE A 23 9.18 22.12 4.87
N THR A 24 10.30 22.20 5.58
CA THR A 24 11.30 21.12 5.54
C THR A 24 10.82 19.94 6.41
N LEU A 25 11.26 18.72 6.09
CA LEU A 25 10.96 17.55 6.92
C LEU A 25 11.53 17.76 8.32
N PHE A 26 12.74 18.30 8.46
CA PHE A 26 13.32 18.56 9.77
C PHE A 26 12.48 19.54 10.60
N ASP A 27 12.06 20.68 10.06
CA ASP A 27 11.26 21.67 10.80
C ASP A 27 9.87 21.14 11.16
N ALA A 28 9.27 20.32 10.29
CA ALA A 28 8.01 19.66 10.57
C ALA A 28 8.14 18.72 11.78
N LEU A 29 9.22 17.95 11.86
CA LEU A 29 9.38 16.85 12.80
C LEU A 29 10.04 17.25 14.13
N SER A 30 10.91 18.26 14.13
CA SER A 30 11.67 18.70 15.31
C SER A 30 10.98 19.81 16.12
N THR A 31 10.01 20.52 15.52
CA THR A 31 9.29 21.58 16.23
C THR A 31 8.20 20.97 17.11
N SER A 32 8.15 21.35 18.39
CA SER A 32 7.12 20.95 19.35
C SER A 32 5.74 21.56 19.05
N ARG A 33 5.12 21.13 17.94
CA ARG A 33 3.81 21.61 17.49
C ARG A 33 2.70 20.78 18.13
N GLN A 34 1.64 21.45 18.58
CA GLN A 34 0.39 20.80 18.98
C GLN A 34 0.55 19.72 20.06
N THR A 35 1.51 19.89 20.98
CA THR A 35 1.81 18.90 22.04
C THR A 35 0.61 18.65 22.95
N ASP A 36 -0.17 19.67 23.28
CA ASP A 36 -1.32 19.54 24.20
C ASP A 36 -2.41 18.63 23.61
N ILE A 37 -2.79 18.85 22.35
CA ILE A 37 -3.78 18.00 21.68
C ILE A 37 -3.22 16.60 21.38
N LEU A 38 -1.92 16.45 21.12
CA LEU A 38 -1.28 15.14 20.99
C LEU A 38 -1.35 14.35 22.31
N ASN A 39 -1.09 15.01 23.44
CA ASN A 39 -1.20 14.39 24.76
C ASN A 39 -2.66 13.98 25.05
N GLU A 40 -3.64 14.82 24.71
CA GLU A 40 -5.06 14.47 24.84
C GLU A 40 -5.43 13.26 23.94
N ILE A 41 -4.94 13.21 22.71
CA ILE A 41 -5.16 12.08 21.78
C ILE A 41 -4.60 10.77 22.36
N ARG A 42 -3.42 10.81 22.97
CA ARG A 42 -2.74 9.65 23.57
C ARG A 42 -3.43 9.14 24.84
N GLN A 43 -4.15 10.01 25.56
CA GLN A 43 -4.94 9.64 26.73
C GLN A 43 -6.32 9.07 26.37
N CYS A 44 -6.79 9.27 25.13
CA CYS A 44 -8.05 8.70 24.68
C CYS A 44 -7.95 7.19 24.48
N GLU A 45 -9.04 6.47 24.73
CA GLU A 45 -9.18 5.07 24.34
C GLU A 45 -8.87 4.91 22.84
N TYR A 46 -8.10 3.88 22.50
CA TYR A 46 -7.63 3.65 21.15
C TYR A 46 -8.80 3.49 20.16
N LYS A 47 -8.73 4.22 19.04
CA LYS A 47 -9.74 4.26 17.96
C LYS A 47 -11.12 4.78 18.36
N CYS A 48 -11.32 5.29 19.58
CA CYS A 48 -12.61 5.89 19.96
C CYS A 48 -12.95 7.14 19.13
N SER A 49 -14.24 7.49 19.08
CA SER A 49 -14.74 8.64 18.29
C SER A 49 -14.07 9.95 18.70
N ARG A 50 -13.83 10.16 20.00
CA ARG A 50 -13.10 11.32 20.52
C ARG A 50 -11.68 11.39 19.97
N GLN A 51 -10.94 10.28 20.00
CA GLN A 51 -9.57 10.23 19.48
C GLN A 51 -9.53 10.59 17.99
N GLN A 52 -10.45 10.04 17.19
CA GLN A 52 -10.52 10.32 15.75
C GLN A 52 -10.90 11.77 15.46
N TYR A 53 -11.81 12.35 16.25
CA TYR A 53 -12.19 13.75 16.18
C TYR A 53 -10.99 14.67 16.45
N LEU A 54 -10.24 14.42 17.53
CA LEU A 54 -9.06 15.19 17.90
C LEU A 54 -7.93 15.06 16.87
N LYS A 55 -7.64 13.84 16.38
CA LYS A 55 -6.66 13.63 15.29
C LYS A 55 -6.99 14.49 14.07
N GLY A 56 -8.27 14.67 13.76
CA GLY A 56 -8.71 15.51 12.65
C GLY A 56 -8.36 17.00 12.77
N LYS A 57 -7.96 17.48 13.95
CA LYS A 57 -7.52 18.85 14.20
C LYS A 57 -5.99 19.02 14.12
N LEU A 58 -5.23 17.93 14.03
CA LEU A 58 -3.78 17.99 13.90
C LEU A 58 -3.40 18.57 12.54
N LEU A 59 -2.33 19.35 12.53
CA LEU A 59 -1.54 19.63 11.34
C LEU A 59 -1.17 18.31 10.68
N ALA A 60 -0.88 18.37 9.40
CA ALA A 60 -0.51 17.18 8.67
C ALA A 60 0.41 17.50 7.52
N ILE A 61 1.15 16.50 7.08
CA ILE A 61 2.12 16.61 6.01
C ILE A 61 1.87 15.56 4.94
N THR A 62 2.42 15.83 3.75
CA THR A 62 2.64 14.81 2.71
C THR A 62 4.14 14.55 2.63
N PRO A 63 4.69 13.66 3.48
CA PRO A 63 6.13 13.61 3.75
C PRO A 63 6.98 13.36 2.50
N CYS A 64 6.43 12.64 1.52
CA CYS A 64 7.13 12.29 0.29
C CYS A 64 7.00 13.36 -0.81
N SER A 65 6.13 14.37 -0.63
CA SER A 65 5.71 15.28 -1.70
C SER A 65 5.60 16.73 -1.24
N GLN A 66 6.15 17.63 -2.05
CA GLN A 66 5.70 19.01 -2.11
C GLN A 66 4.53 19.10 -3.09
N GLN A 67 3.49 19.86 -2.72
CA GLN A 67 2.25 20.01 -3.46
C GLN A 67 1.97 21.47 -3.77
N ILE A 68 1.41 21.74 -4.95
CA ILE A 68 0.99 23.08 -5.38
C ILE A 68 -0.46 23.06 -5.83
N GLY A 69 -1.23 24.06 -5.42
CA GLY A 69 -2.60 24.30 -5.89
C GLY A 69 -3.66 23.36 -5.31
N GLY A 70 -3.28 22.39 -4.49
CA GLY A 70 -4.23 21.48 -3.84
C GLY A 70 -3.56 20.36 -3.05
N ARG A 71 -4.37 19.35 -2.68
CA ARG A 71 -3.93 18.14 -1.98
C ARG A 71 -4.16 16.86 -2.79
N GLY A 72 -3.13 16.03 -2.96
CA GLY A 72 -3.20 14.71 -3.63
C GLY A 72 -2.23 14.52 -4.79
N GLU A 73 -2.17 13.32 -5.37
CA GLU A 73 -1.16 12.91 -6.38
C GLU A 73 -1.13 13.84 -7.60
N ARG A 74 -2.29 14.36 -8.04
CA ARG A 74 -2.38 15.32 -9.16
C ARG A 74 -1.73 16.68 -8.89
N PHE A 75 -1.51 17.01 -7.62
CA PHE A 75 -0.89 18.27 -7.19
C PHE A 75 0.57 18.08 -6.78
N HIS A 76 1.12 16.86 -6.92
CA HIS A 76 2.52 16.58 -6.70
C HIS A 76 3.38 17.43 -7.63
N GLN A 77 4.26 18.24 -7.04
CA GLN A 77 5.21 19.06 -7.80
C GLN A 77 6.62 18.46 -7.77
N SER A 78 7.08 18.09 -6.58
CA SER A 78 8.42 17.54 -6.37
C SER A 78 8.41 16.54 -5.24
N HIS A 79 9.34 15.59 -5.31
CA HIS A 79 9.52 14.56 -4.30
C HIS A 79 10.55 15.01 -3.26
N SER A 80 10.26 14.78 -1.97
CA SER A 80 11.17 15.14 -0.87
C SER A 80 12.48 14.36 -0.84
N GLY A 81 12.58 13.25 -1.60
CA GLY A 81 13.66 12.28 -1.49
C GLY A 81 13.48 11.17 -0.46
N TYR A 82 12.38 11.14 0.27
CA TYR A 82 12.14 10.17 1.34
C TYR A 82 10.84 9.39 1.14
N LEU A 83 10.84 8.11 1.48
CA LEU A 83 9.63 7.33 1.68
C LEU A 83 9.19 7.39 3.13
N ALA A 84 7.88 7.41 3.35
CA ALA A 84 7.30 7.22 4.68
C ALA A 84 6.86 5.78 4.87
N PHE A 85 7.05 5.26 6.08
CA PHE A 85 6.52 3.97 6.51
C PHE A 85 5.77 4.11 7.84
N ASP A 86 4.85 3.18 8.08
CA ASP A 86 4.02 3.11 9.28
C ASP A 86 4.02 1.69 9.84
N VAL A 87 4.06 1.59 11.17
CA VAL A 87 3.99 0.34 11.93
C VAL A 87 2.92 0.49 13.01
N ASP A 88 1.78 -0.15 12.80
CA ASP A 88 0.62 -0.07 13.69
C ASP A 88 0.51 -1.28 14.63
N GLY A 89 -0.31 -1.12 15.68
CA GLY A 89 -0.71 -2.23 16.54
C GLY A 89 0.41 -2.79 17.39
N LEU A 90 1.37 -1.96 17.80
CA LEU A 90 2.56 -2.40 18.52
C LEU A 90 2.27 -2.75 19.99
N GLY A 91 1.38 -1.99 20.65
CA GLY A 91 1.08 -2.17 22.07
C GLY A 91 2.37 -2.20 22.91
N GLU A 92 2.51 -3.22 23.76
CA GLU A 92 3.68 -3.41 24.63
C GLU A 92 5.00 -3.63 23.86
N ARG A 93 4.94 -3.99 22.57
CA ARG A 93 6.15 -4.23 21.74
C ARG A 93 6.77 -2.93 21.21
N LEU A 94 6.14 -1.78 21.43
CA LEU A 94 6.54 -0.51 20.80
C LEU A 94 8.02 -0.19 21.00
N ASP A 95 8.51 -0.23 22.23
CA ASP A 95 9.91 0.12 22.53
C ASP A 95 10.91 -0.87 21.93
N ASN A 96 10.55 -2.17 21.90
CA ASN A 96 11.39 -3.19 21.28
C ASN A 96 11.47 -3.00 19.77
N ILE A 97 10.34 -2.76 19.11
CA ILE A 97 10.28 -2.54 17.67
C ILE A 97 10.95 -1.21 17.30
N PHE A 98 10.82 -0.17 18.11
CA PHE A 98 11.55 1.08 17.92
C PHE A 98 13.05 0.84 17.88
N LYS A 99 13.62 0.13 18.87
CA LYS A 99 15.05 -0.23 18.91
C LYS A 99 15.50 -1.04 17.69
N ARG A 100 14.65 -1.94 17.17
CA ARG A 100 14.94 -2.69 15.94
C ARG A 100 14.93 -1.79 14.71
N ILE A 101 13.96 -0.89 14.60
CA ILE A 101 13.83 0.02 13.46
C ILE A 101 15.02 0.98 13.37
N ILE A 102 15.43 1.59 14.47
CA ILE A 102 16.55 2.55 14.45
C ILE A 102 17.92 1.88 14.20
N ALA A 103 18.00 0.55 14.32
CA ALA A 103 19.19 -0.21 13.93
C ALA A 103 19.25 -0.51 12.43
N ILE A 104 18.18 -0.24 11.67
CA ILE A 104 18.15 -0.40 10.22
C ILE A 104 18.91 0.79 9.59
N PRO A 105 19.96 0.55 8.79
CA PRO A 105 20.84 1.62 8.29
C PRO A 105 20.15 2.61 7.35
N TYR A 106 19.00 2.25 6.80
CA TYR A 106 18.23 3.09 5.88
C TYR A 106 17.27 4.06 6.59
N VAL A 107 17.10 3.96 7.91
CA VAL A 107 16.14 4.78 8.65
C VAL A 107 16.75 6.13 9.00
N ALA A 108 16.23 7.20 8.38
CA ALA A 108 16.64 8.58 8.67
C ALA A 108 15.82 9.24 9.78
N TYR A 109 14.60 8.75 10.01
CA TYR A 109 13.74 9.24 11.08
C TYR A 109 12.82 8.12 11.56
N CYS A 110 12.58 8.05 12.87
CA CYS A 110 11.50 7.24 13.43
C CYS A 110 10.93 7.90 14.69
N GLY A 111 9.60 7.92 14.83
CA GLY A 111 8.92 8.43 16.02
C GLY A 111 7.53 7.82 16.22
N LYS A 112 6.96 8.07 17.40
CA LYS A 112 5.60 7.66 17.75
C LYS A 112 4.57 8.32 16.85
N SER A 113 3.57 7.53 16.44
CA SER A 113 2.39 8.03 15.74
C SER A 113 1.55 8.94 16.66
N ALA A 114 0.60 9.68 16.08
CA ALA A 114 -0.25 10.62 16.82
C ALA A 114 -0.99 9.97 18.01
N SER A 115 -1.41 8.70 17.88
CA SER A 115 -2.07 7.97 18.97
C SER A 115 -1.12 7.34 19.98
N GLY A 116 0.21 7.42 19.76
CA GLY A 116 1.22 6.79 20.63
C GLY A 116 1.26 5.26 20.61
N ASN A 117 0.44 4.62 19.77
CA ASN A 117 0.26 3.16 19.73
C ASN A 117 0.98 2.47 18.56
N GLY A 118 1.64 3.27 17.72
CA GLY A 118 2.40 2.82 16.57
C GLY A 118 3.61 3.71 16.34
N LEU A 119 4.45 3.29 15.41
CA LEU A 119 5.64 4.01 14.98
C LEU A 119 5.49 4.40 13.53
N TRP A 120 6.24 5.40 13.12
CA TRP A 120 6.42 5.74 11.72
C TRP A 120 7.79 6.30 11.48
N GLY A 121 8.20 6.33 10.23
CA GLY A 121 9.52 6.84 9.92
C GLY A 121 9.71 7.20 8.47
N LEU A 122 10.95 7.60 8.17
CA LEU A 122 11.38 8.01 6.85
C LEU A 122 12.66 7.27 6.46
N ILE A 123 12.73 6.84 5.20
CA ILE A 123 13.96 6.33 4.59
C ILE A 123 14.32 7.18 3.36
N PRO A 124 15.59 7.56 3.14
CA PRO A 124 16.00 8.27 1.94
C PRO A 124 16.09 7.29 0.76
N ILE A 125 15.63 7.70 -0.43
CA ILE A 125 15.66 6.86 -1.64
C ILE A 125 16.52 7.47 -2.75
N GLU A 126 17.13 6.62 -3.56
CA GLU A 126 17.97 7.05 -4.69
C GLU A 126 17.12 7.60 -5.85
N PHE A 127 16.17 6.78 -6.33
CA PHE A 127 15.37 7.02 -7.54
C PHE A 127 13.94 7.45 -7.20
N VAL A 128 13.70 8.76 -7.09
CA VAL A 128 12.40 9.32 -6.68
C VAL A 128 11.27 9.04 -7.68
N GLU A 129 11.62 8.85 -8.95
CA GLU A 129 10.71 8.45 -10.02
C GLU A 129 10.19 7.02 -9.86
N SER A 130 10.91 6.17 -9.11
CA SER A 130 10.53 4.80 -8.78
C SER A 130 9.93 4.68 -7.38
N HIS A 131 9.22 5.71 -6.90
CA HIS A 131 8.67 5.79 -5.55
C HIS A 131 7.93 4.51 -5.12
N LYS A 132 7.07 4.00 -6.01
CA LYS A 132 6.20 2.84 -5.74
C LYS A 132 7.01 1.55 -5.64
N GLU A 133 8.02 1.39 -6.49
CA GLU A 133 8.92 0.23 -6.53
C GLU A 133 9.89 0.23 -5.34
N HIS A 134 10.37 1.40 -4.92
CA HIS A 134 11.12 1.56 -3.66
C HIS A 134 10.24 1.24 -2.46
N PHE A 135 8.98 1.68 -2.46
CA PHE A 135 8.06 1.39 -1.37
C PHE A 135 7.84 -0.11 -1.22
N ASP A 136 7.61 -0.82 -2.32
CA ASP A 136 7.45 -2.27 -2.30
C ASP A 136 8.72 -2.98 -1.82
N ALA A 137 9.91 -2.54 -2.27
CA ALA A 137 11.19 -3.05 -1.79
C ALA A 137 11.39 -2.82 -0.28
N MET A 138 11.02 -1.65 0.22
CA MET A 138 11.06 -1.31 1.64
C MET A 138 10.14 -2.25 2.45
N VAL A 139 8.91 -2.50 1.98
CA VAL A 139 7.99 -3.44 2.64
C VAL A 139 8.60 -4.84 2.74
N GLN A 140 9.16 -5.36 1.64
CA GLN A 140 9.81 -6.67 1.66
C GLN A 140 11.05 -6.69 2.57
N TYR A 141 11.85 -5.61 2.54
CA TYR A 141 13.04 -5.49 3.38
C TYR A 141 12.68 -5.54 4.87
N PHE A 142 11.69 -4.74 5.31
CA PHE A 142 11.25 -4.71 6.70
C PHE A 142 10.59 -6.04 7.11
N TYR A 143 9.88 -6.72 6.19
CA TYR A 143 9.33 -8.05 6.46
C TYR A 143 10.43 -9.08 6.78
N ASN A 144 11.57 -9.04 6.07
CA ASN A 144 12.73 -9.87 6.38
C ASN A 144 13.37 -9.54 7.74
N TRP A 145 13.04 -8.39 8.31
CA TRP A 145 13.40 -7.97 9.67
C TRP A 145 12.28 -8.23 10.69
N ASP A 146 11.30 -9.08 10.38
CA ASP A 146 10.09 -9.38 11.16
C ASP A 146 9.25 -8.13 11.55
N ILE A 147 9.31 -7.09 10.73
CA ILE A 147 8.56 -5.84 10.94
C ILE A 147 7.56 -5.70 9.79
N SER A 148 6.28 -5.89 10.09
CA SER A 148 5.20 -5.67 9.13
C SER A 148 4.86 -4.20 9.02
N LEU A 149 5.04 -3.62 7.82
CA LEU A 149 4.66 -2.24 7.52
C LEU A 149 3.20 -2.15 7.04
N ASP A 150 2.53 -1.02 7.32
CA ASP A 150 1.31 -0.64 6.61
C ASP A 150 1.65 -0.32 5.14
N THR A 151 0.79 -0.77 4.24
CA THR A 151 0.93 -0.58 2.78
C THR A 151 0.15 0.64 2.27
N ALA A 152 -0.69 1.26 3.11
CA ALA A 152 -1.44 2.46 2.76
C ALA A 152 -0.57 3.67 2.31
N PRO A 153 0.61 3.96 2.90
CA PRO A 153 1.40 5.14 2.53
C PRO A 153 2.16 5.01 1.19
N ARG A 154 1.86 4.00 0.36
CA ARG A 154 2.51 3.73 -0.93
C ARG A 154 2.37 4.85 -1.99
N ASN A 155 1.42 5.78 -1.81
CA ASN A 155 1.26 6.90 -2.73
C ASN A 155 2.24 8.03 -2.39
N VAL A 156 2.85 8.68 -3.39
CA VAL A 156 3.75 9.83 -3.18
C VAL A 156 3.07 11.00 -2.45
N ALA A 157 1.76 11.14 -2.62
CA ALA A 157 0.94 12.16 -1.97
C ALA A 157 0.26 11.66 -0.68
N SER A 158 0.74 10.56 -0.08
CA SER A 158 0.19 10.03 1.16
C SER A 158 0.17 11.09 2.25
N TYR A 159 -0.97 11.20 2.92
CA TYR A 159 -1.25 12.21 3.92
C TYR A 159 -1.08 11.62 5.32
N ARG A 160 -0.40 12.35 6.20
CA ARG A 160 -0.16 11.93 7.58
C ARG A 160 -0.35 13.08 8.56
N PHE A 161 -1.07 12.83 9.66
CA PHE A 161 -1.12 13.74 10.80
C PHE A 161 0.27 13.90 11.42
N LEU A 162 0.67 15.13 11.66
CA LEU A 162 1.91 15.44 12.32
C LEU A 162 1.85 14.97 13.78
N SER A 163 2.90 14.28 14.21
CA SER A 163 3.02 13.77 15.57
C SER A 163 4.41 14.07 16.09
N PHE A 164 4.53 15.16 16.86
CA PHE A 164 5.76 15.47 17.57
C PHE A 164 6.04 14.38 18.61
N ASP A 165 7.29 13.93 18.63
CA ASP A 165 7.80 12.96 19.58
C ASP A 165 9.16 13.44 20.07
N PRO A 166 9.29 13.81 21.36
CA PRO A 166 10.56 14.27 21.92
C PRO A 166 11.64 13.18 21.91
N ASP A 167 11.24 11.90 21.84
CA ASP A 167 12.13 10.75 21.82
C ASP A 167 12.39 10.23 20.40
N ALA A 168 11.99 11.00 19.37
CA ALA A 168 12.19 10.58 17.99
C ALA A 168 13.66 10.44 17.63
N PHE A 169 13.95 9.42 16.84
CA PHE A 169 15.26 9.18 16.25
C PHE A 169 15.43 10.00 14.97
N PHE A 170 16.63 10.55 14.78
CA PHE A 170 17.07 11.24 13.57
C PHE A 170 18.47 10.78 13.19
N ASP A 171 18.66 10.45 11.93
CA ASP A 171 19.97 10.11 11.35
C ASP A 171 20.14 10.82 9.99
N ASP A 172 20.95 11.88 9.98
CA ASP A 172 21.30 12.61 8.75
C ASP A 172 22.28 11.79 7.87
N GLU A 173 22.90 10.73 8.42
CA GLU A 173 23.86 9.84 7.75
C GLU A 173 23.23 8.52 7.27
N ALA A 174 21.90 8.39 7.38
CA ALA A 174 21.18 7.19 6.95
C ALA A 174 21.52 6.83 5.50
N VAL A 175 21.78 5.54 5.29
CA VAL A 175 22.19 5.01 4.00
C VAL A 175 21.06 5.20 2.99
N LEU A 176 21.42 5.60 1.77
CA LEU A 176 20.47 5.76 0.68
C LEU A 176 19.91 4.39 0.29
N PHE A 177 18.58 4.24 0.33
CA PHE A 177 17.91 3.03 -0.11
C PHE A 177 17.84 2.99 -1.65
N LYS A 178 18.44 1.94 -2.22
CA LYS A 178 18.61 1.77 -3.68
C LYS A 178 17.74 0.67 -4.26
N GLU A 179 17.28 -0.25 -3.41
CA GLU A 179 16.51 -1.41 -3.81
C GLU A 179 15.17 -0.99 -4.39
N ARG A 180 14.82 -1.59 -5.53
CA ARG A 180 13.55 -1.36 -6.18
C ARG A 180 12.97 -2.71 -6.53
N LEU A 181 11.75 -2.97 -6.07
CA LEU A 181 10.96 -4.05 -6.58
C LEU A 181 10.24 -3.52 -7.79
N PHE A 182 10.94 -3.61 -8.92
CA PHE A 182 10.22 -3.83 -10.15
C PHE A 182 9.59 -5.19 -9.98
N LEU A 183 8.26 -5.24 -9.98
CA LEU A 183 7.62 -6.49 -10.38
C LEU A 183 8.34 -6.87 -11.65
N GLU A 184 9.06 -7.99 -11.62
CA GLU A 184 9.55 -8.57 -12.85
C GLU A 184 8.35 -8.50 -13.79
N THR A 185 8.55 -7.87 -14.95
CA THR A 185 7.74 -8.28 -16.07
C THR A 185 8.08 -9.76 -16.13
N VAL A 186 7.22 -10.59 -15.54
CA VAL A 186 7.37 -12.02 -15.66
C VAL A 186 7.21 -12.19 -17.15
N VAL A 187 8.35 -12.24 -17.85
CA VAL A 187 8.50 -13.02 -19.05
C VAL A 187 8.37 -14.43 -18.52
N SER A 188 7.15 -14.79 -18.11
CA SER A 188 6.81 -16.14 -17.74
C SER A 188 7.06 -16.90 -19.01
N ARG A 189 7.92 -17.91 -18.93
CA ARG A 189 8.08 -18.95 -19.94
C ARG A 189 6.74 -19.20 -20.63
N PRO A 190 6.72 -19.36 -21.97
CA PRO A 190 5.50 -19.37 -22.75
C PRO A 190 4.48 -20.29 -22.10
N LEU A 191 3.37 -19.71 -21.64
CA LEU A 191 2.16 -20.46 -21.34
C LEU A 191 1.67 -20.99 -22.68
N THR A 192 1.91 -22.27 -22.94
CA THR A 192 1.34 -22.95 -24.11
C THR A 192 -0.17 -23.03 -23.93
N GLY A 193 -0.89 -22.11 -24.58
CA GLY A 193 -2.34 -22.12 -24.74
C GLY A 193 -2.74 -21.03 -25.74
N GLN A 194 -3.15 -21.42 -26.95
CA GLN A 194 -3.57 -20.49 -28.00
C GLN A 194 -4.94 -19.89 -27.68
N LEU A 195 -5.06 -18.57 -27.68
CA LEU A 195 -6.32 -17.88 -27.92
C LEU A 195 -6.43 -17.54 -29.41
N SER A 196 -7.52 -17.97 -30.04
CA SER A 196 -7.69 -17.86 -31.49
C SER A 196 -7.79 -16.41 -31.95
N SER A 197 -7.06 -16.14 -33.03
CA SER A 197 -6.88 -14.85 -33.68
C SER A 197 -8.17 -14.31 -34.29
N SER A 198 -8.96 -13.54 -33.54
CA SER A 198 -9.80 -12.48 -34.11
C SER A 198 -10.23 -11.47 -33.02
N MET A 199 -9.35 -10.54 -32.65
CA MET A 199 -9.69 -9.43 -31.76
C MET A 199 -9.96 -8.15 -32.56
N ASN A 200 -11.24 -7.83 -32.76
CA ASN A 200 -11.73 -6.56 -33.32
C ASN A 200 -12.66 -5.81 -32.32
N GLY A 201 -12.52 -6.04 -31.00
CA GLY A 201 -13.45 -5.58 -29.96
C GLY A 201 -12.83 -4.82 -28.78
N ASN A 202 -13.67 -4.48 -27.80
CA ASN A 202 -13.25 -3.85 -26.53
C ASN A 202 -12.48 -4.87 -25.69
N ILE A 203 -11.19 -4.61 -25.46
CA ILE A 203 -10.25 -5.50 -24.74
C ILE A 203 -10.77 -6.06 -23.42
N TRP A 204 -11.58 -5.29 -22.69
CA TRP A 204 -12.18 -5.72 -21.43
C TRP A 204 -13.28 -6.75 -21.63
N GLN A 205 -14.13 -6.55 -22.64
CA GLN A 205 -15.19 -7.48 -22.98
C GLN A 205 -14.61 -8.77 -23.59
N ASP A 206 -13.56 -8.64 -24.39
CA ASP A 206 -12.88 -9.76 -25.00
C ASP A 206 -12.20 -10.62 -23.94
N PHE A 207 -11.47 -10.02 -23.00
CA PHE A 207 -10.89 -10.77 -21.87
C PHE A 207 -11.97 -11.43 -21.01
N ASN A 208 -13.06 -10.72 -20.70
CA ASN A 208 -14.17 -11.32 -19.96
C ASN A 208 -14.79 -12.53 -20.67
N ARG A 209 -14.81 -12.54 -22.00
CA ARG A 209 -15.45 -13.62 -22.80
C ARG A 209 -14.49 -14.77 -23.10
N GLN A 210 -13.22 -14.46 -23.32
CA GLN A 210 -12.28 -15.38 -23.96
C GLN A 210 -11.15 -15.82 -23.05
N ALA A 211 -10.83 -15.11 -21.95
CA ALA A 211 -9.66 -15.42 -21.13
C ALA A 211 -9.58 -16.91 -20.76
N ASP A 212 -8.39 -17.49 -20.92
CA ASP A 212 -8.16 -18.87 -20.56
C ASP A 212 -8.43 -19.05 -19.04
N PRO A 213 -9.24 -20.05 -18.63
CA PRO A 213 -9.46 -20.37 -17.22
C PRO A 213 -8.17 -20.53 -16.41
N ASP A 214 -7.08 -21.03 -17.00
CA ASP A 214 -5.79 -21.19 -16.35
C ASP A 214 -5.13 -19.84 -16.08
N ILE A 215 -5.20 -18.90 -17.04
CA ILE A 215 -4.77 -17.51 -16.82
C ILE A 215 -5.55 -16.91 -15.65
N ILE A 216 -6.87 -17.13 -15.60
CA ILE A 216 -7.69 -16.61 -14.50
C ILE A 216 -7.35 -17.26 -13.16
N ASN A 217 -7.04 -18.55 -13.15
CA ASN A 217 -6.63 -19.27 -11.95
C ASN A 217 -5.28 -18.77 -11.40
N THR A 218 -4.33 -18.40 -12.27
CA THR A 218 -3.02 -17.88 -11.82
C THR A 218 -3.13 -16.57 -11.05
N ILE A 219 -4.12 -15.72 -11.35
CA ILE A 219 -4.24 -14.39 -10.76
C ILE A 219 -4.48 -14.46 -9.23
N PRO A 220 -5.51 -15.16 -8.71
CA PRO A 220 -5.67 -15.34 -7.27
C PRO A 220 -4.49 -16.06 -6.62
N LEU A 221 -3.91 -17.08 -7.28
CA LEU A 221 -2.78 -17.82 -6.73
C LEU A 221 -1.57 -16.91 -6.49
N ASN A 222 -1.26 -16.03 -7.45
CA ASN A 222 -0.20 -15.03 -7.32
C ASN A 222 -0.51 -13.98 -6.25
N ALA A 223 -1.80 -13.71 -5.98
CA ALA A 223 -2.25 -12.88 -4.87
C ALA A 223 -2.25 -13.62 -3.51
N GLY A 224 -1.62 -14.79 -3.42
CA GLY A 224 -1.43 -15.57 -2.20
C GLY A 224 -2.61 -16.46 -1.81
N TRP A 225 -3.63 -16.56 -2.68
CA TRP A 225 -4.70 -17.54 -2.47
C TRP A 225 -4.15 -18.95 -2.69
N LYS A 226 -4.75 -19.91 -1.99
CA LYS A 226 -4.39 -21.33 -2.15
C LYS A 226 -5.54 -22.07 -2.80
N CYS A 227 -5.25 -22.91 -3.78
CA CYS A 227 -6.26 -23.81 -4.32
C CYS A 227 -6.70 -24.79 -3.22
N HIS A 228 -8.00 -24.83 -2.97
CA HIS A 228 -8.63 -25.71 -2.01
C HIS A 228 -9.12 -27.00 -2.68
N SER A 229 -9.88 -26.88 -3.78
CA SER A 229 -10.37 -28.03 -4.53
C SER A 229 -10.91 -27.64 -5.91
N HIS A 230 -11.03 -28.64 -6.79
CA HIS A 230 -11.68 -28.52 -8.09
C HIS A 230 -12.91 -29.45 -8.12
N LYS A 231 -14.08 -28.94 -8.52
CA LYS A 231 -15.31 -29.74 -8.66
C LYS A 231 -16.07 -29.34 -9.93
N GLY A 232 -15.91 -30.11 -10.99
CA GLY A 232 -16.46 -29.77 -12.30
C GLY A 232 -15.92 -28.41 -12.77
N PRO A 233 -16.78 -27.46 -13.17
CA PRO A 233 -16.33 -26.15 -13.65
C PRO A 233 -15.95 -25.17 -12.53
N ARG A 234 -15.84 -25.63 -11.28
CA ARG A 234 -15.61 -24.77 -10.12
C ARG A 234 -14.22 -24.99 -9.55
N ILE A 235 -13.45 -23.92 -9.47
CA ILE A 235 -12.17 -23.84 -8.78
C ILE A 235 -12.39 -23.12 -7.46
N ARG A 236 -12.00 -23.74 -6.35
CA ARG A 236 -12.25 -23.24 -5.00
C ARG A 236 -10.96 -22.82 -4.34
N TYR A 237 -11.01 -21.73 -3.59
CA TYR A 237 -9.83 -21.12 -2.99
C TYR A 237 -9.99 -20.90 -1.49
N THR A 238 -8.87 -20.98 -0.80
CA THR A 238 -8.66 -20.49 0.55
C THR A 238 -7.90 -19.17 0.49
N ARG A 239 -8.40 -18.16 1.20
CA ARG A 239 -7.79 -16.83 1.24
C ARG A 239 -6.41 -16.87 1.94
N PRO A 240 -5.52 -15.89 1.66
CA PRO A 240 -4.30 -15.71 2.43
C PRO A 240 -4.58 -15.60 3.94
N GLY A 241 -3.71 -16.18 4.77
CA GLY A 241 -3.83 -16.14 6.24
C GLY A 241 -4.93 -17.03 6.85
N LYS A 242 -5.60 -17.87 6.06
CA LYS A 242 -6.53 -18.90 6.56
C LYS A 242 -5.94 -20.30 6.36
N GLU A 243 -6.07 -21.15 7.38
CA GLU A 243 -5.69 -22.55 7.29
C GLU A 243 -6.52 -23.30 6.23
N ILE A 244 -5.84 -24.07 5.36
CA ILE A 244 -6.44 -24.73 4.19
C ILE A 244 -7.51 -25.75 4.60
N ARG A 245 -7.26 -26.51 5.69
CA ARG A 245 -8.13 -27.61 6.13
C ARG A 245 -9.57 -27.18 6.48
N ASN A 246 -9.79 -25.91 6.86
CA ASN A 246 -11.07 -25.42 7.37
C ASN A 246 -11.66 -24.24 6.56
N GLY A 247 -11.19 -24.00 5.33
CA GLY A 247 -11.23 -22.65 4.79
C GLY A 247 -11.64 -22.43 3.35
N LEU A 248 -12.80 -22.92 2.90
CA LEU A 248 -13.39 -22.39 1.67
C LEU A 248 -13.66 -20.88 1.84
N SER A 249 -13.15 -20.07 0.89
CA SER A 249 -13.19 -18.60 0.98
C SER A 249 -13.67 -17.94 -0.31
N ALA A 250 -13.41 -18.57 -1.47
CA ALA A 250 -13.91 -18.12 -2.76
C ALA A 250 -14.10 -19.29 -3.73
N GLU A 251 -14.85 -19.06 -4.81
CA GLU A 251 -15.06 -19.98 -5.93
C GLU A 251 -15.03 -19.21 -7.25
N TYR A 252 -14.25 -19.70 -8.22
CA TYR A 252 -14.32 -19.30 -9.62
C TYR A 252 -15.07 -20.36 -10.44
N HIS A 253 -16.09 -19.95 -11.17
CA HIS A 253 -16.79 -20.81 -12.12
C HIS A 253 -16.25 -20.57 -13.53
N THR A 254 -15.58 -21.55 -14.13
CA THR A 254 -14.87 -21.40 -15.42
C THR A 254 -15.82 -21.18 -16.60
N ILE A 255 -16.97 -21.87 -16.63
CA ILE A 255 -17.98 -21.72 -17.70
C ILE A 255 -18.74 -20.38 -17.57
N LEU A 256 -19.28 -20.10 -16.38
CA LEU A 256 -20.04 -18.86 -16.13
C LEU A 256 -19.13 -17.62 -16.03
N ARG A 257 -17.82 -17.83 -15.84
CA ARG A 257 -16.79 -16.81 -15.70
C ARG A 257 -17.06 -15.85 -14.54
N THR A 258 -17.54 -16.39 -13.42
CA THR A 258 -17.88 -15.59 -12.23
C THR A 258 -17.06 -16.03 -11.03
N PHE A 259 -16.49 -15.06 -10.33
CA PHE A 259 -15.73 -15.23 -9.10
C PHE A 259 -16.53 -14.74 -7.90
N PHE A 260 -16.85 -15.65 -7.01
CA PHE A 260 -17.55 -15.36 -5.77
C PHE A 260 -16.60 -15.44 -4.59
N VAL A 261 -16.63 -14.41 -3.74
CA VAL A 261 -15.91 -14.41 -2.47
C VAL A 261 -16.93 -14.52 -1.35
N PHE A 262 -16.80 -15.55 -0.52
CA PHE A 262 -17.69 -15.82 0.61
C PHE A 262 -17.15 -15.27 1.93
N SER A 263 -15.84 -14.99 1.98
CA SER A 263 -15.16 -14.52 3.18
C SER A 263 -14.97 -13.01 3.14
N SER A 264 -15.62 -12.29 4.05
CA SER A 264 -15.45 -10.83 4.25
C SER A 264 -14.02 -10.43 4.63
N GLU A 265 -13.26 -11.34 5.23
CA GLU A 265 -11.86 -11.15 5.63
C GLU A 265 -10.85 -11.31 4.49
N ALA A 266 -11.29 -11.72 3.28
CA ALA A 266 -10.36 -11.89 2.16
C ALA A 266 -9.95 -10.54 1.55
N PRO A 267 -8.74 -10.43 0.98
CA PRO A 267 -8.33 -9.23 0.27
C PRO A 267 -9.34 -8.86 -0.82
N ALA A 268 -9.72 -7.58 -0.89
CA ALA A 268 -10.72 -7.03 -1.80
C ALA A 268 -12.13 -7.68 -1.73
N ALA A 269 -12.44 -8.49 -0.71
CA ALA A 269 -13.70 -9.23 -0.61
C ALA A 269 -14.95 -8.35 -0.74
N GLN A 270 -14.93 -7.17 -0.12
CA GLN A 270 -16.09 -6.28 -0.10
C GLN A 270 -16.58 -5.91 -1.50
N PHE A 271 -15.66 -5.73 -2.45
CA PHE A 271 -16.02 -5.43 -3.84
C PHE A 271 -16.84 -6.58 -4.45
N PHE A 272 -16.33 -7.80 -4.35
CA PHE A 272 -16.96 -8.99 -4.94
C PHE A 272 -18.28 -9.36 -4.25
N ILE A 273 -18.33 -9.23 -2.93
CA ILE A 273 -19.54 -9.50 -2.12
C ILE A 273 -20.66 -8.52 -2.52
N ASN A 274 -20.36 -7.22 -2.58
CA ASN A 274 -21.34 -6.20 -2.93
C ASN A 274 -21.87 -6.36 -4.36
N LYS A 275 -21.00 -6.81 -5.28
CA LYS A 275 -21.36 -7.05 -6.68
C LYS A 275 -22.09 -8.38 -6.91
N LYS A 276 -22.18 -9.24 -5.88
CA LYS A 276 -22.66 -10.62 -6.00
C LYS A 276 -21.87 -11.39 -7.07
N GLY A 277 -20.55 -11.25 -7.04
CA GLY A 277 -19.62 -11.91 -7.94
C GLY A 277 -18.90 -10.96 -8.91
N GLY A 278 -17.70 -11.33 -9.32
CA GLY A 278 -16.84 -10.59 -10.26
C GLY A 278 -16.55 -11.36 -11.54
N SER A 279 -16.35 -10.61 -12.62
CA SER A 279 -15.89 -11.10 -13.92
C SER A 279 -14.37 -11.36 -13.95
N PRO A 280 -13.82 -11.98 -15.00
CA PRO A 280 -12.37 -12.13 -15.17
C PRO A 280 -11.60 -10.80 -15.06
N CYS A 281 -12.14 -9.72 -15.61
CA CYS A 281 -11.56 -8.39 -15.48
C CYS A 281 -11.59 -7.89 -14.04
N ASP A 282 -12.64 -8.18 -13.28
CA ASP A 282 -12.69 -7.77 -11.87
C ASP A 282 -11.62 -8.51 -11.06
N ILE A 283 -11.41 -9.81 -11.32
CA ILE A 283 -10.33 -10.61 -10.72
C ILE A 283 -8.98 -9.97 -11.04
N LEU A 284 -8.73 -9.67 -12.32
CA LEU A 284 -7.51 -9.01 -12.77
C LEU A 284 -7.31 -7.65 -12.09
N ILE A 285 -8.34 -6.79 -12.10
CA ILE A 285 -8.27 -5.45 -11.53
C ILE A 285 -7.95 -5.53 -10.05
N HIS A 286 -8.63 -6.38 -9.28
CA HIS A 286 -8.50 -6.37 -7.83
C HIS A 286 -7.33 -7.20 -7.30
N TYR A 287 -6.95 -8.29 -7.96
CA TYR A 287 -5.88 -9.18 -7.48
C TYR A 287 -4.55 -9.04 -8.23
N ALA A 288 -4.54 -8.68 -9.51
CA ALA A 288 -3.28 -8.45 -10.25
C ALA A 288 -2.90 -6.97 -10.33
N ALA A 289 -3.90 -6.08 -10.37
CA ALA A 289 -3.69 -4.64 -10.52
C ALA A 289 -4.02 -3.81 -9.27
N TYR A 290 -4.37 -4.47 -8.16
CA TYR A 290 -4.63 -3.81 -6.86
C TYR A 290 -5.66 -2.67 -6.92
N GLY A 291 -6.70 -2.83 -7.75
CA GLY A 291 -7.75 -1.84 -7.99
C GLY A 291 -7.44 -0.80 -9.07
N ASP A 292 -6.22 -0.77 -9.63
CA ASP A 292 -5.83 0.19 -10.66
C ASP A 292 -6.24 -0.27 -12.07
N ARG A 293 -7.22 0.45 -12.64
CA ARG A 293 -7.75 0.17 -14.00
C ARG A 293 -6.74 0.44 -15.12
N LYS A 294 -5.87 1.44 -14.98
CA LYS A 294 -4.85 1.74 -16.01
C LYS A 294 -3.80 0.63 -16.02
N ARG A 295 -3.40 0.17 -14.84
CA ARG A 295 -2.50 -0.98 -14.69
C ARG A 295 -3.11 -2.27 -15.24
N ALA A 296 -4.36 -2.57 -14.90
CA ALA A 296 -5.07 -3.72 -15.44
C ALA A 296 -5.15 -3.69 -16.98
N TYR A 297 -5.36 -2.52 -17.58
CA TYR A 297 -5.34 -2.35 -19.03
C TYR A 297 -3.97 -2.70 -19.66
N GLN A 298 -2.86 -2.34 -19.02
CA GLN A 298 -1.53 -2.70 -19.51
C GLN A 298 -1.28 -4.20 -19.40
N ILE A 299 -1.72 -4.84 -18.30
CA ILE A 299 -1.61 -6.29 -18.13
C ILE A 299 -2.41 -7.02 -19.23
N LEU A 300 -3.63 -6.57 -19.53
CA LEU A 300 -4.44 -7.13 -20.62
C LEU A 300 -3.75 -7.03 -21.98
N LYS A 301 -3.13 -5.89 -22.28
CA LYS A 301 -2.40 -5.70 -23.54
C LYS A 301 -1.23 -6.68 -23.70
N LEU A 302 -0.59 -7.08 -22.60
CA LEU A 302 0.49 -8.05 -22.63
C LEU A 302 -0.05 -9.47 -22.81
N LEU A 303 -1.17 -9.82 -22.17
CA LEU A 303 -1.81 -11.13 -22.28
C LEU A 303 -2.40 -11.41 -23.68
N ILE A 304 -2.72 -10.37 -24.46
CA ILE A 304 -3.36 -10.48 -25.79
C ILE A 304 -2.34 -10.41 -26.95
N LYS A 305 -1.13 -9.91 -26.71
CA LYS A 305 -0.08 -9.77 -27.74
C LYS A 305 0.82 -11.00 -27.89
N GLN A 306 0.60 -12.05 -27.10
CA GLN A 306 1.29 -13.34 -27.18
C GLN A 306 0.35 -14.39 -27.78
#